data_AF-R1EJP8-F1
#
_entry.id   AF-R1EJP8-F1
#
_cell.length_a   1.000
_cell.length_b   1.000
_cell.length_c   1.000
_cell.angle_alpha   90.00
_cell.angle_beta   90.00
_cell.angle_gamma   90.00
#
_symmetry.space_group_name_H-M   'P 1'
#
loop_
_entity.id
_entity.type
_entity.pdbx_description
1 polymer ?
#
loop_
_entity_poly.entity_id
_entity_poly.type
_entity_poly.pdbx_seq_one_letter_code
_entity_poly.pdbx_strand_id
1 'polypeptide(L)'
;MVRVPASSDEHDHVESDFRRSISAFFLQSRYRSGQQPQVLVEAVHRVQNRPQWRRYCLLRDELRLRERAPDDAAAMRRFERERLYHGTDEATADKIAHNNFNRSFCGKNATRLGHGSYFALHAGYSLRYAPPDGRGVRRIYACRIYVTYKDSQAYPEYLISFRLDK
;
A
#
# COMPACT_ATOMS: atom_id res chain seq x y z
N MET A 1 5.09 -17.38 -4.82
CA MET A 1 5.86 -16.42 -3.97
C MET A 1 7.14 -17.12 -3.54
N VAL A 2 8.19 -16.38 -3.17
CA VAL A 2 9.45 -16.95 -2.68
C VAL A 2 9.77 -16.38 -1.31
N ARG A 3 10.11 -17.23 -0.34
CA ARG A 3 10.48 -16.79 1.00
C ARG A 3 11.82 -16.07 0.95
N VAL A 4 11.86 -14.87 1.52
CA VAL A 4 13.09 -14.10 1.68
C VAL A 4 13.83 -14.66 2.91
N PRO A 5 15.13 -15.00 2.81
CA PRO A 5 15.88 -15.52 3.96
C PRO A 5 15.87 -14.52 5.13
N ALA A 6 15.59 -14.99 6.34
CA ALA A 6 15.53 -14.14 7.53
C ALA A 6 16.87 -13.47 7.88
N SER A 7 17.98 -14.01 7.39
CA SER A 7 19.34 -13.47 7.59
C SER A 7 19.81 -12.54 6.48
N SER A 8 18.92 -12.10 5.57
CA SER A 8 19.30 -11.28 4.42
C SER A 8 18.97 -9.81 4.64
N ASP A 9 19.78 -8.92 4.06
CA ASP A 9 19.55 -7.47 4.08
C ASP A 9 18.17 -7.08 3.51
N GLU A 10 17.68 -7.84 2.52
CA GLU A 10 16.34 -7.64 1.95
C GLU A 10 15.24 -7.84 3.02
N HIS A 11 15.38 -8.88 3.85
CA HIS A 11 14.45 -9.14 4.93
C HIS A 11 14.48 -8.02 5.97
N ASP A 12 15.68 -7.68 6.46
CA ASP A 12 15.87 -6.65 7.47
C ASP A 12 15.35 -5.28 7.01
N HIS A 13 15.60 -4.92 5.75
CA HIS A 13 15.12 -3.68 5.17
C HIS A 13 13.60 -3.62 5.13
N VAL A 14 12.93 -4.68 4.63
CA VAL A 14 11.47 -4.74 4.53
C VAL A 14 10.82 -4.74 5.91
N GLU A 15 11.35 -5.50 6.86
CA GLU A 15 10.86 -5.57 8.23
C GLU A 15 11.03 -4.23 8.96
N SER A 16 12.17 -3.57 8.80
CA SER A 16 12.44 -2.25 9.37
C SER A 16 11.47 -1.19 8.83
N ASP A 17 11.24 -1.16 7.52
CA ASP A 17 10.26 -0.26 6.89
C ASP A 17 8.84 -0.51 7.39
N PHE A 18 8.44 -1.78 7.51
CA PHE A 18 7.12 -2.15 8.00
C PHE A 18 6.92 -1.70 9.45
N ARG A 19 7.88 -1.96 10.34
CA ARG A 19 7.84 -1.51 11.74
C ARG A 19 7.79 0.00 11.87
N ARG A 20 8.65 0.72 11.13
CA ARG A 20 8.65 2.20 11.09
C ARG A 20 7.30 2.75 10.62
N SER A 21 6.70 2.11 9.62
CA SER A 21 5.39 2.51 9.09
C SER A 21 4.26 2.31 10.10
N ILE A 22 4.30 1.24 10.91
CA ILE A 22 3.37 1.04 12.03
C ILE A 22 3.58 2.11 13.10
N SER A 23 4.82 2.33 13.55
CA SER A 23 5.14 3.37 14.53
C SER A 23 4.66 4.74 14.10
N ALA A 24 4.93 5.14 12.85
CA ALA A 24 4.50 6.42 12.30
C ALA A 24 2.97 6.60 12.36
N PHE A 25 2.18 5.57 12.03
CA PHE A 25 0.73 5.64 12.15
C PHE A 25 0.27 5.93 13.58
N PHE A 26 0.79 5.19 14.56
CA PHE A 26 0.36 5.32 15.95
C PHE A 26 0.87 6.59 16.63
N LEU A 27 2.03 7.12 16.22
CA LEU A 27 2.52 8.42 16.69
C LEU A 27 1.70 9.59 16.14
N GLN A 28 1.25 9.51 14.88
CA GLN A 28 0.49 10.59 14.22
C GLN A 28 -1.01 10.56 14.54
N SER A 29 -1.59 9.36 14.61
CA SER A 29 -2.97 9.20 15.06
C SER A 29 -3.00 9.57 16.55
N ARG A 30 -3.94 10.42 16.98
CA ARG A 30 -4.15 10.83 18.38
C ARG A 30 -4.62 9.65 19.27
N TYR A 31 -4.01 8.48 19.14
CA TYR A 31 -4.36 7.23 19.81
C TYR A 31 -4.04 7.40 21.30
N ARG A 32 -5.09 7.70 22.07
CA ARG A 32 -5.01 8.10 23.48
C ARG A 32 -4.49 7.01 24.43
N SER A 33 -4.39 5.76 23.99
CA SER A 33 -3.95 4.65 24.84
C SER A 33 -2.42 4.47 24.91
N GLY A 34 -1.62 5.26 24.18
CA GLY A 34 -0.15 5.33 24.34
C GLY A 34 0.64 4.07 23.97
N GLN A 35 0.01 2.92 23.75
CA GLN A 35 0.69 1.65 23.53
C GLN A 35 0.62 1.22 22.06
N GLN A 36 1.76 1.33 21.37
CA GLN A 36 1.94 0.80 20.03
C GLN A 36 1.84 -0.74 20.07
N PRO A 37 1.14 -1.39 19.12
CA PRO A 37 1.15 -2.85 19.04
C PRO A 37 2.58 -3.35 18.77
N GLN A 38 3.05 -4.29 19.59
CA GLN A 38 4.26 -5.03 19.28
C GLN A 38 3.97 -6.00 18.14
N VAL A 39 4.78 -5.95 17.09
CA VAL A 39 4.60 -6.79 15.91
C VAL A 39 5.84 -7.65 15.70
N LEU A 40 5.62 -8.96 15.75
CA LEU A 40 6.58 -9.98 15.37
C LEU A 40 6.37 -10.33 13.89
N VAL A 41 7.41 -10.19 13.07
CA VAL A 41 7.38 -10.60 11.66
C VAL A 41 7.84 -12.05 11.58
N GLU A 42 6.93 -12.96 11.23
CA GLU A 42 7.23 -14.40 11.14
C GLU A 42 7.95 -14.78 9.83
N ALA A 43 7.58 -14.11 8.72
CA ALA A 43 8.19 -14.35 7.43
C ALA A 43 7.94 -13.19 6.46
N VAL A 44 8.92 -12.95 5.59
CA VAL A 44 8.79 -12.09 4.41
C VAL A 44 8.78 -12.95 3.15
N HIS A 45 7.85 -12.68 2.25
CA HIS A 45 7.75 -13.36 0.96
C HIS A 45 7.79 -12.34 -0.17
N ARG A 46 8.66 -12.56 -1.15
CA ARG A 46 8.69 -11.80 -2.40
C ARG A 46 7.69 -12.39 -3.39
N VAL A 47 6.78 -11.57 -3.88
CA VAL A 47 5.88 -11.94 -4.98
C VAL A 47 6.68 -11.95 -6.28
N GLN A 48 6.70 -13.09 -6.96
CA GLN A 48 7.39 -13.25 -8.24
C GLN A 48 6.39 -13.68 -9.32
N ASN A 49 5.74 -12.70 -9.93
CA ASN A 49 4.80 -12.91 -11.03
C ASN A 49 5.33 -12.20 -12.28
N ARG A 50 6.11 -12.91 -13.11
CA ARG A 50 6.83 -12.32 -14.25
C ARG A 50 5.90 -11.63 -15.27
N PRO A 51 4.76 -12.22 -15.69
CA PRO A 51 3.84 -11.54 -16.61
C PRO A 51 3.30 -10.23 -16.05
N GLN A 52 2.88 -10.22 -14.78
CA GLN A 52 2.36 -9.00 -14.15
C GLN A 52 3.43 -7.95 -13.97
N TRP A 53 4.66 -8.35 -13.60
CA TRP A 53 5.79 -7.44 -13.51
C TRP A 53 6.12 -6.78 -14.86
N ARG A 54 6.09 -7.55 -15.96
CA ARG A 54 6.28 -6.97 -17.31
C ARG A 54 5.20 -5.94 -17.64
N ARG A 55 3.93 -6.24 -17.36
CA ARG A 55 2.82 -5.30 -17.57
C ARG A 55 3.01 -4.03 -16.72
N TYR A 56 3.44 -4.19 -15.47
CA TYR A 56 3.77 -3.09 -14.58
C TYR A 56 4.86 -2.20 -15.18
N CYS A 57 6.01 -2.77 -15.58
CA CYS A 57 7.10 -2.03 -16.22
C CYS A 57 6.68 -1.30 -17.50
N LEU A 58 5.87 -1.93 -18.37
CA LEU A 58 5.39 -1.28 -19.59
C LEU A 58 4.55 -0.03 -19.28
N LEU A 59 3.61 -0.14 -18.34
CA LEU A 59 2.82 1.02 -17.92
C LEU A 59 3.68 2.09 -17.24
N ARG A 60 4.73 1.67 -16.50
CA ARG A 60 5.72 2.59 -15.93
C ARG A 60 6.34 3.48 -16.99
N ASP A 61 6.80 2.87 -18.06
CA ASP A 61 7.53 3.54 -19.13
C ASP A 61 6.59 4.44 -19.93
N GLU A 62 5.35 3.99 -20.17
CA GLU A 62 4.29 4.80 -20.78
C GLU A 62 3.97 6.07 -19.97
N LEU A 63 3.81 5.94 -18.65
CA LEU A 63 3.54 7.08 -17.76
C LEU A 63 4.74 8.03 -17.71
N ARG A 64 5.96 7.49 -17.60
CA ARG A 64 7.20 8.27 -17.61
C ARG A 64 7.33 9.12 -18.87
N LEU A 65 7.00 8.57 -20.04
CA LEU A 65 7.06 9.31 -21.32
C LEU A 65 5.98 10.40 -21.45
N ARG A 66 4.89 10.33 -20.69
CA ARG A 66 3.82 11.35 -20.65
C ARG A 66 4.13 12.50 -19.70
N GLU A 67 4.93 12.25 -18.67
CA GLU A 67 5.26 13.24 -17.65
C GLU A 67 6.27 14.26 -18.19
N ARG A 68 5.92 15.54 -18.07
CA ARG A 68 6.89 16.63 -18.26
C ARG A 68 7.64 16.84 -16.94
N ALA A 69 8.80 16.23 -16.82
CA ALA A 69 9.68 16.35 -15.66
C ALA A 69 11.13 16.61 -16.11
N PRO A 70 11.97 17.23 -15.26
CA PRO A 70 13.37 17.53 -15.61
C PRO A 70 14.22 16.27 -15.82
N ASP A 71 13.85 15.16 -15.19
CA ASP A 71 14.52 13.87 -15.33
C ASP A 71 13.55 12.71 -15.01
N ASP A 72 14.01 11.49 -15.28
CA ASP A 72 13.25 10.26 -15.04
C ASP A 72 12.87 10.08 -13.56
N ALA A 73 13.76 10.41 -12.62
CA ALA A 73 13.48 10.23 -11.19
C ALA A 73 12.38 11.18 -10.72
N ALA A 74 12.38 12.42 -11.21
CA ALA A 74 11.34 13.41 -10.96
C ALA A 74 10.01 12.99 -11.60
N ALA A 75 10.01 12.44 -12.81
CA ALA A 75 8.81 11.88 -13.44
C ALA A 75 8.23 10.73 -12.59
N MET A 76 9.06 9.76 -12.24
CA MET A 76 8.67 8.60 -11.45
C MET A 76 8.03 8.99 -10.11
N ARG A 77 8.59 10.00 -9.41
CA ARG A 77 8.04 10.50 -8.13
C ARG A 77 6.65 11.11 -8.26
N ARG A 78 6.20 11.54 -9.45
CA ARG A 78 4.86 12.12 -9.63
C ARG A 78 3.78 11.06 -9.49
N PHE A 79 3.98 9.89 -10.11
CA PHE A 79 2.94 8.86 -10.21
C PHE A 79 3.27 7.54 -9.49
N GLU A 80 4.53 7.15 -9.31
CA GLU A 80 4.86 5.90 -8.62
C GLU A 80 4.91 6.14 -7.11
N ARG A 81 4.24 5.26 -6.36
CA ARG A 81 4.29 5.20 -4.90
C ARG A 81 4.76 3.81 -4.51
N GLU A 82 5.84 3.77 -3.76
CA GLU A 82 6.34 2.54 -3.17
C GLU A 82 5.84 2.41 -1.73
N ARG A 83 5.88 1.18 -1.20
CA ARG A 83 5.62 0.87 0.22
C ARG A 83 4.24 1.36 0.68
N LEU A 84 3.23 1.21 -0.17
CA LEU A 84 1.84 1.35 0.24
C LEU A 84 1.30 0.00 0.69
N TYR A 85 0.53 -0.02 1.77
CA TYR A 85 0.20 -1.24 2.50
C TYR A 85 -1.23 -1.69 2.24
N HIS A 86 -1.44 -2.98 1.99
CA HIS A 86 -2.76 -3.59 1.81
C HIS A 86 -2.94 -4.78 2.75
N GLY A 87 -3.82 -4.66 3.74
CA GLY A 87 -4.21 -5.78 4.59
C GLY A 87 -5.24 -6.66 3.90
N THR A 88 -5.10 -7.97 4.04
CA THR A 88 -6.03 -8.94 3.43
C THR A 88 -6.10 -10.23 4.23
N ASP A 89 -7.11 -11.06 3.95
CA ASP A 89 -7.27 -12.39 4.55
C ASP A 89 -6.39 -13.44 3.84
N GLU A 90 -6.19 -14.60 4.49
CA GLU A 90 -5.40 -15.71 3.94
C GLU A 90 -5.89 -16.19 2.58
N ALA A 91 -7.20 -16.41 2.44
CA ALA A 91 -7.81 -16.93 1.21
C ALA A 91 -7.66 -15.98 0.02
N THR A 92 -7.54 -14.69 0.28
CA THR A 92 -7.42 -13.63 -0.73
C THR A 92 -5.96 -13.31 -1.04
N ALA A 93 -5.05 -13.45 -0.07
CA ALA A 93 -3.62 -13.22 -0.27
C ALA A 93 -3.09 -14.02 -1.47
N ASP A 94 -3.33 -15.33 -1.50
CA ASP A 94 -2.85 -16.16 -2.62
C ASP A 94 -3.47 -15.74 -3.96
N LYS A 95 -4.75 -15.38 -3.97
CA LYS A 95 -5.41 -14.91 -5.20
C LYS A 95 -4.77 -13.62 -5.70
N ILE A 96 -4.43 -12.68 -4.82
CA ILE A 96 -3.73 -11.43 -5.17
C ILE A 96 -2.34 -11.75 -5.76
N ALA A 97 -1.56 -12.64 -5.13
CA ALA A 97 -0.24 -13.01 -5.64
C ALA A 97 -0.27 -13.60 -7.06
N HIS A 98 -1.32 -14.37 -7.39
CA HIS A 98 -1.46 -15.02 -8.70
C HIS A 98 -2.14 -14.12 -9.75
N ASN A 99 -3.16 -13.36 -9.36
CA ASN A 99 -4.07 -12.66 -10.28
C ASN A 99 -3.98 -11.13 -10.20
N ASN A 100 -3.11 -10.60 -9.34
CA ASN A 100 -3.03 -9.18 -8.97
C ASN A 100 -4.28 -8.72 -8.19
N PHE A 101 -4.29 -7.46 -7.79
CA PHE A 101 -5.43 -6.81 -7.16
C PHE A 101 -6.62 -6.75 -8.13
N ASN A 102 -7.76 -7.27 -7.71
CA ASN A 102 -9.01 -7.22 -8.47
C ASN A 102 -10.16 -6.88 -7.52
N ARG A 103 -11.08 -6.02 -7.98
CA ARG A 103 -12.30 -5.65 -7.24
C ARG A 103 -13.13 -6.87 -6.81
N SER A 104 -13.10 -7.97 -7.57
CA SER A 104 -13.80 -9.21 -7.22
C SER A 104 -13.26 -9.87 -5.95
N PHE A 105 -12.04 -9.52 -5.53
CA PHE A 105 -11.38 -10.04 -4.34
C PHE A 105 -11.30 -8.99 -3.20
N CYS A 106 -11.17 -7.69 -3.54
CA CYS A 106 -10.88 -6.63 -2.57
C CYS A 106 -12.11 -5.86 -2.03
N GLY A 107 -13.33 -6.26 -2.39
CA GLY A 107 -14.57 -5.48 -2.14
C GLY A 107 -15.30 -5.70 -0.81
N LYS A 108 -14.75 -6.44 0.14
CA LYS A 108 -15.45 -6.75 1.40
C LYS A 108 -15.41 -5.61 2.43
N ASN A 109 -14.42 -4.73 2.34
CA ASN A 109 -14.22 -3.65 3.32
C ASN A 109 -13.85 -2.35 2.57
N ALA A 110 -14.54 -1.24 2.88
CA ALA A 110 -14.38 0.11 2.31
C ALA A 110 -15.19 0.47 1.05
N THR A 111 -16.52 0.32 1.09
CA THR A 111 -17.46 0.86 0.07
C THR A 111 -17.58 2.39 0.10
N ARG A 112 -17.12 3.06 1.17
CA ARG A 112 -17.27 4.52 1.37
C ARG A 112 -16.56 5.38 0.32
N LEU A 113 -15.50 4.87 -0.30
CA LEU A 113 -14.67 5.60 -1.26
C LEU A 113 -14.81 5.05 -2.70
N GLY A 114 -15.83 4.21 -2.93
CA GLY A 114 -16.11 3.57 -4.21
C GLY A 114 -15.71 2.09 -4.27
N HIS A 115 -15.75 1.53 -5.48
CA HIS A 115 -15.42 0.12 -5.73
C HIS A 115 -14.00 0.00 -6.28
N GLY A 116 -13.03 -0.25 -5.40
CA GLY A 116 -11.63 -0.34 -5.76
C GLY A 116 -10.81 -1.20 -4.79
N SER A 117 -9.52 -1.33 -5.09
CA SER A 117 -8.53 -1.87 -4.14
C SER A 117 -7.88 -0.71 -3.40
N TYR A 118 -7.84 -0.80 -2.07
CA TYR A 118 -7.39 0.29 -1.21
C TYR A 118 -6.01 0.04 -0.64
N PHE A 119 -5.18 1.08 -0.60
CA PHE A 119 -3.83 1.01 -0.07
C PHE A 119 -3.63 2.13 0.93
N ALA A 120 -2.90 1.87 2.00
CA ALA A 120 -2.60 2.85 3.03
C ALA A 120 -1.15 3.31 2.95
N LEU A 121 -0.92 4.60 3.24
CA LEU A 121 0.43 5.12 3.42
C LEU A 121 1.16 4.44 4.58
N HIS A 122 0.43 4.15 5.66
CA HIS A 122 0.99 3.52 6.84
C HIS A 122 0.43 2.11 7.06
N ALA A 123 1.32 1.16 7.33
CA ALA A 123 0.99 -0.23 7.64
C ALA A 123 0.04 -0.35 8.84
N GLY A 124 0.17 0.54 9.83
CA GLY A 124 -0.70 0.57 11.00
C GLY A 124 -2.20 0.72 10.67
N TYR A 125 -2.53 1.43 9.60
CA TYR A 125 -3.92 1.53 9.12
C TYR A 125 -4.38 0.21 8.50
N SER A 126 -3.51 -0.45 7.73
CA SER A 126 -3.78 -1.71 7.05
C SER A 126 -3.95 -2.90 8.00
N LEU A 127 -3.48 -2.81 9.26
CA LEU A 127 -3.75 -3.81 10.30
C LEU A 127 -5.26 -4.06 10.52
N ARG A 128 -6.10 -3.04 10.33
CA ARG A 128 -7.56 -3.13 10.46
C ARG A 128 -8.21 -4.03 9.43
N TYR A 129 -7.51 -4.26 8.30
CA TYR A 129 -7.99 -5.03 7.15
C TYR A 129 -7.23 -6.35 6.98
N ALA A 130 -6.33 -6.69 7.91
CA ALA A 130 -5.59 -7.95 7.95
C ALA A 130 -6.11 -8.84 9.08
N PRO A 131 -7.23 -9.54 8.89
CA PRO A 131 -7.75 -10.47 9.90
C PRO A 131 -6.75 -11.62 10.12
N PRO A 132 -6.63 -12.13 11.36
CA PRO A 132 -5.81 -13.29 11.64
C PRO A 132 -6.41 -14.56 11.00
N ASP A 133 -5.55 -15.47 10.57
CA ASP A 133 -5.96 -16.83 10.19
C ASP A 133 -6.17 -17.72 11.43
N GLY A 134 -6.43 -19.02 11.22
CA GLY A 134 -6.63 -19.99 12.31
C GLY A 134 -5.44 -20.15 13.26
N ARG A 135 -4.25 -19.65 12.91
CA ARG A 135 -3.04 -19.64 13.75
C ARG A 135 -2.73 -18.26 14.33
N GLY A 136 -3.58 -17.27 14.09
CA GLY A 136 -3.35 -15.89 14.54
C GLY A 136 -2.51 -15.05 13.56
N VAL A 137 -2.07 -15.60 12.43
CA VAL A 137 -1.16 -14.92 11.49
C VAL A 137 -1.93 -13.95 10.61
N ARG A 138 -1.43 -12.73 10.50
CA ARG A 138 -2.02 -11.64 9.70
C ARG A 138 -1.17 -11.37 8.47
N ARG A 139 -1.80 -11.01 7.34
CA ARG A 139 -1.11 -10.79 6.07
C ARG A 139 -1.33 -9.36 5.56
N ILE A 140 -0.21 -8.68 5.26
CA ILE A 140 -0.18 -7.35 4.66
C ILE A 140 0.80 -7.38 3.48
N TYR A 141 0.37 -6.86 2.33
CA TYR A 141 1.26 -6.57 1.21
C TYR A 141 1.89 -5.18 1.36
N ALA A 142 3.21 -5.09 1.16
CA ALA A 142 3.88 -3.84 0.81
C ALA A 142 3.93 -3.73 -0.72
N CYS A 143 3.29 -2.72 -1.27
CA CYS A 143 2.97 -2.62 -2.69
C CYS A 143 3.74 -1.47 -3.34
N ARG A 144 4.07 -1.66 -4.62
CA ARG A 144 4.41 -0.58 -5.53
C ARG A 144 3.23 -0.32 -6.44
N ILE A 145 2.73 0.91 -6.49
CA ILE A 145 1.54 1.26 -7.25
C ILE A 145 1.72 2.57 -7.99
N TYR A 146 0.99 2.72 -9.10
CA TYR A 146 0.86 4.00 -9.78
C TYR A 146 -0.37 4.72 -9.27
N VAL A 147 -0.18 5.93 -8.76
CA VAL A 147 -1.23 6.89 -8.43
C VAL A 147 -1.23 7.92 -9.55
N THR A 148 -2.07 7.68 -10.55
CA THR A 148 -2.26 8.63 -11.65
C THR A 148 -3.54 9.41 -11.38
N TYR A 149 -3.43 10.72 -11.27
CA TYR A 149 -4.57 11.61 -11.44
C TYR A 149 -4.53 12.06 -12.90
N LYS A 150 -5.57 11.81 -13.69
CA LYS A 150 -5.74 12.65 -14.88
C LYS A 150 -6.20 14.01 -14.34
N ASP A 151 -5.56 15.10 -14.72
CA ASP A 151 -5.95 16.46 -14.27
C ASP A 151 -7.45 16.75 -14.53
N SER A 152 -8.05 16.03 -15.48
CA SER A 152 -9.48 16.05 -15.80
C SER A 152 -10.38 15.21 -14.88
N GLN A 153 -9.88 14.59 -13.81
CA GLN A 153 -10.67 13.75 -12.87
C GLN A 153 -11.01 14.45 -11.56
N ALA A 154 -10.49 15.65 -11.31
CA ALA A 154 -10.82 16.44 -10.14
C ALA A 154 -11.39 17.79 -10.59
N TYR A 155 -12.60 18.11 -10.11
CA TYR A 155 -13.22 19.41 -10.31
C TYR A 155 -13.39 20.05 -8.92
N PRO A 156 -12.70 21.17 -8.61
CA PRO A 156 -12.87 21.85 -7.34
C PRO A 156 -14.23 22.57 -7.34
N GLU A 157 -15.27 21.83 -6.97
CA GLU A 157 -16.66 22.31 -7.04
C GLU A 157 -16.93 23.49 -6.10
N TYR A 158 -16.26 23.53 -4.95
CA TYR A 158 -16.43 24.59 -3.97
C TYR A 158 -15.09 25.00 -3.35
N LEU A 159 -14.89 26.31 -3.23
CA LEU A 159 -13.87 26.92 -2.39
C LEU A 159 -14.60 27.54 -1.19
N ILE A 160 -14.34 27.04 0.01
CA ILE A 160 -14.96 27.54 1.25
C ILE A 160 -13.92 28.32 2.06
N SER A 161 -14.17 29.61 2.23
CA SER A 161 -13.39 30.49 3.09
C SER A 161 -14.16 30.73 4.39
N PHE A 162 -13.55 30.45 5.55
CA PHE A 162 -14.17 30.66 6.85
C PHE A 162 -13.22 31.32 7.84
N ARG A 163 -13.78 31.93 8.89
CA ARG A 163 -13.07 32.38 10.10
C ARG A 163 -13.72 31.70 11.30
N LEU A 164 -12.92 31.38 12.30
CA LEU A 164 -13.42 30.89 13.58
C LEU A 164 -13.94 32.09 14.38
N ASP A 165 -15.15 31.98 14.92
CA ASP A 165 -15.61 32.92 15.94
C ASP A 165 -14.77 32.72 17.21
N LYS A 166 -14.43 33.83 17.84
CA LYS A 166 -13.58 33.87 19.04
C LYS A 166 -14.27 33.25 20.25
#